data_AF-A0A7V9CUK3-F1
#
_entry.id   AF-A0A7V9CUK3-F1
#
_cell.length_a   1.000
_cell.length_b   1.000
_cell.length_c   1.000
_cell.angle_alpha   90.00
_cell.angle_beta   90.00
_cell.angle_gamma   90.00
#
_symmetry.space_group_name_H-M   'P 1'
#
loop_
_entity.id
_entity.type
_entity.pdbx_description
1 polymer ?
#
loop_
_entity_poly.entity_id
_entity_poly.type
_entity_poly.pdbx_seq_one_letter_code
_entity_poly.pdbx_strand_id
1 'polypeptide(L)' 'MSSQLSPSQPSRFRRATARRSPEHLAEEISRLVWRRQTLRARDASPLALERNRRQIARLQWELSHVLIARYLPHAA' A
#
# COMPACT_ATOMS: atom_id res chain seq x y z
N MET A 1 -15.08 28.75 23.83
CA MET A 1 -14.43 27.83 24.80
C MET A 1 -15.00 26.43 24.58
N SER A 2 -14.34 25.60 23.78
CA SER A 2 -14.47 24.13 23.80
C SER A 2 -13.36 23.55 22.94
N SER A 3 -12.22 23.28 23.57
CA SER A 3 -11.14 22.48 23.00
C SER A 3 -11.62 21.05 22.84
N GLN A 4 -11.81 20.58 21.61
CA GLN A 4 -11.96 19.14 21.37
C GLN A 4 -10.56 18.53 21.34
N LEU A 5 -10.20 17.92 22.46
CA LEU A 5 -9.03 17.07 22.64
C LEU A 5 -9.12 15.90 21.65
N SER A 6 -8.32 15.94 20.58
CA SER A 6 -8.09 14.76 19.76
C SER A 6 -7.48 13.66 20.64
N PRO A 7 -8.01 12.43 20.63
CA PRO A 7 -7.38 11.33 21.34
C PRO A 7 -6.06 11.06 20.62
N SER A 8 -4.95 11.29 21.34
CA SER A 8 -3.61 10.92 20.91
C SER A 8 -3.54 9.40 20.76
N GLN A 9 -3.90 8.90 19.57
CA GLN A 9 -3.75 7.48 19.28
C GLN A 9 -2.25 7.11 19.40
N PRO A 10 -1.90 6.02 20.09
CA PRO A 10 -0.51 5.67 20.28
C PRO A 10 0.17 5.40 18.93
N SER A 11 1.44 5.83 18.82
CA SER A 11 2.26 5.84 17.58
C SER A 11 2.20 4.55 16.75
N ARG A 12 2.01 3.39 17.40
CA ARG A 12 1.86 2.08 16.74
C ARG A 12 0.65 1.99 15.82
N PHE A 13 -0.49 2.57 16.19
CA PHE A 13 -1.70 2.54 15.36
C PHE A 13 -1.56 3.45 14.15
N ARG A 14 -0.97 4.65 14.35
CA ARG A 14 -0.66 5.57 13.26
C ARG A 14 0.31 4.94 12.24
N ARG A 15 1.28 4.13 12.67
CA ARG A 15 2.14 3.36 11.75
C ARG A 15 1.38 2.28 10.98
N ALA A 16 0.48 1.54 11.63
CA ALA A 16 -0.32 0.53 10.96
C ALA A 16 -1.25 1.15 9.90
N THR A 17 -1.86 2.29 10.21
CA THR A 17 -2.69 3.05 9.27
C THR A 17 -1.85 3.68 8.16
N ALA A 18 -0.68 4.24 8.48
CA ALA A 18 0.25 4.78 7.48
C ALA A 18 0.76 3.69 6.52
N ARG A 19 1.03 2.47 7.02
CA ARG A 19 1.37 1.32 6.17
C ARG A 19 0.23 0.86 5.25
N ARG A 20 -1.00 1.30 5.49
CA ARG A 20 -2.16 1.04 4.63
C ARG A 20 -2.67 2.29 3.93
N SER A 21 -1.92 3.39 3.93
CA SER A 21 -2.33 4.57 3.18
C SER A 21 -2.17 4.33 1.67
N PRO A 22 -2.99 4.95 0.80
CA PRO A 22 -2.84 4.83 -0.65
C PRO A 22 -1.43 5.18 -1.13
N GLU A 23 -0.84 6.23 -0.54
CA GLU A 23 0.47 6.75 -0.90
C GLU A 23 1.57 5.73 -0.59
N HIS A 24 1.52 5.10 0.59
CA HIS A 24 2.49 4.06 0.94
C HIS A 24 2.37 2.81 0.06
N LEU A 25 1.14 2.38 -0.24
CA LEU A 25 0.90 1.25 -1.14
C LEU A 25 1.43 1.54 -2.57
N ALA A 26 1.24 2.76 -3.07
CA ALA A 26 1.77 3.18 -4.36
C ALA A 26 3.31 3.21 -4.39
N GLU A 27 3.97 3.66 -3.32
CA GLU A 27 5.42 3.60 -3.16
C GLU A 27 5.94 2.15 -3.18
N GLU A 28 5.31 1.25 -2.43
CA GLU A 28 5.70 -0.16 -2.37
C GLU A 28 5.51 -0.87 -3.72
N ILE A 29 4.41 -0.58 -4.44
CA ILE A 29 4.21 -1.06 -5.81
C ILE A 29 5.35 -0.57 -6.72
N SER A 30 5.71 0.70 -6.63
CA SER A 30 6.80 1.27 -7.43
C SER A 30 8.14 0.58 -7.16
N ARG A 31 8.44 0.29 -5.88
CA ARG A 31 9.63 -0.49 -5.49
C ARG A 31 9.61 -1.91 -6.09
N LEU A 32 8.46 -2.58 -6.07
CA LEU A 32 8.32 -3.93 -6.65
C LEU A 32 8.43 -3.91 -8.18
N VAL A 33 7.94 -2.88 -8.86
CA VAL A 33 8.11 -2.69 -10.31
C VAL A 33 9.58 -2.48 -10.64
N TRP A 34 10.29 -1.63 -9.89
CA TRP A 34 11.74 -1.47 -10.07
C TRP A 34 12.49 -2.79 -9.82
N ARG A 35 12.12 -3.52 -8.77
CA ARG A 35 12.66 -4.86 -8.50
C ARG A 35 12.40 -5.82 -9.67
N ARG A 36 11.23 -5.75 -10.30
CA ARG A 36 10.92 -6.55 -11.48
C ARG A 36 11.86 -6.27 -12.64
N GLN A 37 12.14 -4.99 -12.91
CA GLN A 37 13.09 -4.61 -13.97
C GLN A 37 14.49 -5.13 -13.65
N THR A 38 14.92 -5.05 -12.39
CA THR A 38 16.19 -5.63 -11.94
C THR A 38 16.23 -7.16 -12.13
N LEU A 39 15.14 -7.86 -11.82
CA LEU A 39 15.04 -9.32 -12.03
C LEU A 39 15.16 -9.68 -13.52
N ARG A 40 14.51 -8.92 -14.41
CA ARG A 40 14.61 -9.11 -15.85
C ARG A 40 16.03 -8.84 -16.37
N ALA A 41 16.65 -7.76 -15.93
CA ALA A 41 18.01 -7.39 -16.34
C ALA A 41 19.08 -8.40 -15.89
N ARG A 42 18.76 -9.28 -14.94
CA ARG A 42 19.66 -10.31 -14.41
C ARG A 42 19.27 -11.73 -14.84
N ASP A 43 18.40 -11.87 -15.84
CA ASP A 43 17.83 -13.15 -16.28
C ASP A 43 17.37 -14.04 -15.13
N ALA A 44 16.70 -13.43 -14.14
CA ALA A 44 16.19 -14.16 -13.00
C ALA A 44 15.18 -15.23 -13.42
N SER A 45 15.10 -16.30 -12.63
CA SER A 45 14.24 -17.44 -12.94
C SER A 45 12.76 -17.05 -13.10
N PRO A 46 11.97 -17.81 -13.90
CA PRO A 46 10.54 -17.59 -14.05
C PRO A 46 9.80 -17.56 -12.70
N LEU A 47 10.22 -18.39 -11.75
CA LEU A 47 9.64 -18.44 -10.41
C LEU A 47 9.86 -17.14 -9.62
N ALA A 48 11.02 -16.50 -9.74
CA ALA A 48 11.29 -15.21 -9.10
C ALA A 48 10.42 -14.10 -9.69
N LEU A 49 10.25 -14.09 -11.02
CA LEU A 49 9.38 -13.15 -11.72
C LEU A 49 7.91 -13.34 -11.36
N GLU A 50 7.46 -14.58 -11.18
CA GLU A 50 6.08 -14.89 -10.77
C GLU A 50 5.81 -14.47 -9.33
N ARG A 51 6.74 -14.73 -8.41
CA ARG A 51 6.63 -14.25 -7.01
C ARG A 51 6.51 -12.73 -6.95
N ASN A 52 7.37 -12.01 -7.67
CA ASN A 52 7.30 -10.56 -7.76
C ASN A 52 5.97 -10.07 -8.38
N ARG A 53 5.47 -10.74 -9.43
CA ARG A 53 4.17 -10.42 -10.05
C ARG A 53 3.02 -10.55 -9.05
N ARG A 54 2.98 -11.64 -8.28
CA ARG A 54 1.95 -11.86 -7.24
C ARG A 54 1.99 -10.80 -6.14
N GLN A 55 3.18 -10.38 -5.73
CA GLN A 55 3.33 -9.30 -4.75
C GLN A 55 2.75 -7.97 -5.28
N ILE A 56 3.06 -7.61 -6.53
CA ILE A 56 2.50 -6.41 -7.19
C ILE A 56 0.97 -6.50 -7.22
N ALA A 57 0.42 -7.60 -7.72
CA ALA A 57 -1.02 -7.78 -7.85
C ALA A 57 -1.74 -7.69 -6.49
N ARG A 58 -1.14 -8.25 -5.44
CA ARG A 58 -1.67 -8.15 -4.07
C ARG A 58 -1.73 -6.70 -3.59
N LEU A 59 -0.64 -5.94 -3.72
CA LEU A 59 -0.63 -4.54 -3.27
C LEU A 59 -1.58 -3.67 -4.11
N GLN A 60 -1.72 -3.95 -5.40
CA GLN A 60 -2.71 -3.28 -6.26
C GLN A 60 -4.14 -3.55 -5.79
N TRP A 61 -4.46 -4.80 -5.44
CA TRP A 61 -5.76 -5.14 -4.87
C TRP A 61 -6.00 -4.40 -3.54
N GLU A 62 -5.01 -4.38 -2.64
CA GLU A 62 -5.09 -3.65 -1.37
C GLU A 62 -5.29 -2.13 -1.60
N LEU A 63 -4.56 -1.54 -2.56
CA LEU A 63 -4.70 -0.13 -2.92
C LEU A 63 -6.11 0.20 -3.42
N SER A 64 -6.67 -0.63 -4.29
CA SER A 64 -8.04 -0.45 -4.77
C SER A 64 -9.05 -0.42 -3.62
N HIS A 65 -8.94 -1.36 -2.66
CA HIS A 65 -9.82 -1.39 -1.49
C HIS A 65 -9.70 -0.12 -0.64
N VAL A 66 -8.48 0.35 -0.38
CA VAL A 66 -8.26 1.56 0.42
C VAL A 66 -8.83 2.79 -0.29
N LEU A 67 -8.66 2.90 -1.61
CA LEU A 67 -9.22 4.01 -2.39
C LEU A 67 -10.74 3.99 -2.38
N ILE A 68 -11.36 2.82 -2.59
CA ILE A 68 -12.82 2.67 -2.51
C ILE A 68 -13.30 3.11 -1.12
N ALA A 69 -12.68 2.62 -0.05
CA ALA A 69 -13.06 2.99 1.32
C ALA A 69 -12.89 4.49 1.60
N ARG A 70 -11.84 5.13 1.07
CA ARG A 70 -11.56 6.57 1.26
C ARG A 70 -12.57 7.47 0.55
N TYR A 71 -13.08 7.04 -0.60
CA TYR A 71 -13.96 7.85 -1.45
C TYR A 71 -15.42 7.36 -1.45
N LEU A 72 -15.76 6.36 -0.64
CA LEU A 72 -17.14 5.94 -0.47
C LEU A 72 -17.93 7.12 0.14
N PRO A 73 -18.98 7.61 -0.53
CA PRO A 73 -19.81 8.67 0.03
C PRO A 73 -20.42 8.18 1.34
N HIS A 74 -20.31 8.98 2.40
CA HIS A 74 -21.10 8.74 3.60
C HIS A 74 -22.57 8.94 3.23
N ALA A 75 -23.40 7.92 3.46
CA ALA A 75 -24.84 8.08 3.35
C ALA A 75 -25.27 9.24 4.25
N ALA A 76 -25.94 10.24 3.66
CA ALA A 76 -26.44 11.42 4.34
C ALA A 76 -27.56 11.07 5.33
#